data_AF-A0A1Q5UAQ7-F1
#
_entry.id   AF-A0A1Q5UAQ7-F1
#
_cell.length_a   1.000
_cell.length_b   1.000
_cell.length_c   1.000
_cell.angle_alpha   90.00
_cell.angle_beta   90.00
_cell.angle_gamma   90.00
#
_symmetry.space_group_name_H-M   'P 1'
#
loop_
_entity.id
_entity.type
_entity.pdbx_description
1 polymer ?
#
loop_
_entity_poly.entity_id
_entity_poly.type
_entity_poly.pdbx_seq_one_letter_code
_entity_poly.pdbx_strand_id
1 'polypeptide(L)'
;MTIDNIYEQVIQAGSGCAIIKRDIKDAFRIVPVAKDNQDLLAFQWNDSTYVECCLPFGLATAPFLFNLFAEALHWILQCLLPAFYINHYLDDFIAIARSPSVFDPTGTFDKVYNRVTDYLCIPRNSRKDQQGTCVIVLGIQIDSIGMEARLPPEKLCRATLDAAAALNAASLSLKQTERLTGLLAFCSRVVRLGRTRLQSLYTFQAAFPHGSSARRRIPYEVRDDLEWWRDSLSLFNGLLLLDPCRRTITHLYTDASSTGQGLFFFSSKSTLDCWLAHCHQLHPSNAATLALAQDAHAHINTNEVDAILQGFLLFSHHWLHHTLVIHTDSSTAHTGLKKGFLHGPPNAPLKSLLILAAARDIHIVPHWLPSGENKLADALSRNNLEDIANICPHWQDLSVLNRPRGSLHELLSSIQAT
;
A
#
# COMPACT_ATOMS: atom_id res chain seq x y z
N MET A 1 6.27 -10.70 12.08
CA MET A 1 6.53 -10.81 10.63
C MET A 1 5.43 -10.08 9.86
N THR A 2 5.78 -9.31 8.82
CA THR A 2 4.82 -8.68 7.90
C THR A 2 4.86 -9.36 6.53
N ILE A 3 3.88 -9.09 5.67
CA ILE A 3 3.95 -9.57 4.27
C ILE A 3 5.09 -8.90 3.51
N ASP A 4 5.45 -7.67 3.90
CA ASP A 4 6.50 -6.91 3.24
C ASP A 4 7.85 -7.62 3.38
N ASN A 5 8.12 -8.25 4.53
CA ASN A 5 9.30 -9.10 4.72
C ASN A 5 9.32 -10.29 3.74
N ILE A 6 8.15 -10.87 3.43
CA ILE A 6 8.03 -11.97 2.46
C ILE A 6 8.33 -11.45 1.06
N TYR A 7 7.83 -10.27 0.71
CA TYR A 7 8.14 -9.62 -0.57
C TYR A 7 9.64 -9.36 -0.72
N GLU A 8 10.29 -8.77 0.28
CA GLU A 8 11.73 -8.51 0.28
C GLU A 8 12.54 -9.78 0.08
N GLN A 9 12.16 -10.88 0.75
CA GLN A 9 12.87 -12.16 0.62
C GLN A 9 12.64 -12.83 -0.72
N VAL A 10 11.45 -12.72 -1.32
CA VAL A 10 11.19 -13.17 -2.70
C VAL A 10 12.04 -12.36 -3.68
N ILE A 11 12.12 -11.04 -3.49
CA ILE A 11 12.99 -10.15 -4.28
C ILE A 11 14.47 -10.57 -4.15
N GLN A 12 14.95 -10.81 -2.94
CA GLN A 12 16.33 -11.23 -2.68
C GLN A 12 16.64 -12.63 -3.21
N ALA A 13 15.69 -13.56 -3.12
CA ALA A 13 15.83 -14.90 -3.67
C ALA A 13 15.86 -14.90 -5.21
N GLY A 14 15.24 -13.90 -5.84
CA GLY A 14 15.22 -13.70 -7.27
C GLY A 14 14.05 -14.40 -7.98
N SER A 15 13.88 -14.06 -9.26
CA SER A 15 12.80 -14.59 -10.09
C SER A 15 12.85 -16.12 -10.19
N GLY A 16 11.68 -16.74 -10.10
CA GLY A 16 11.51 -18.20 -10.15
C GLY A 16 11.83 -18.92 -8.84
N CYS A 17 12.06 -18.21 -7.72
CA CYS A 17 12.30 -18.86 -6.44
C CYS A 17 11.10 -19.73 -5.99
N ALA A 18 11.38 -20.87 -5.38
CA ALA A 18 10.35 -21.72 -4.82
C ALA A 18 9.85 -21.17 -3.47
N ILE A 19 8.54 -21.00 -3.37
CA ILE A 19 7.82 -20.62 -2.15
C ILE A 19 7.10 -21.87 -1.64
N ILE A 20 7.22 -22.15 -0.36
CA ILE A 20 6.64 -23.32 0.30
C ILE A 20 5.83 -22.83 1.48
N LYS A 21 4.56 -23.23 1.54
CA LYS A 21 3.66 -22.94 2.65
C LYS A 21 3.22 -24.25 3.30
N ARG A 22 3.35 -24.35 4.62
CA ARG A 22 2.83 -25.44 5.45
C ARG A 22 1.91 -24.91 6.53
N ASP A 23 0.80 -25.60 6.77
CA ASP A 23 -0.19 -25.26 7.79
C ASP A 23 -0.16 -26.29 8.93
N ILE A 24 -0.12 -25.80 10.17
CA ILE A 24 -0.27 -26.63 11.36
C ILE A 24 -1.75 -26.88 11.61
N LYS A 25 -2.13 -28.16 11.72
CA LYS A 25 -3.52 -28.54 11.99
C LYS A 25 -3.89 -28.27 13.45
N ASP A 26 -5.13 -27.84 13.69
CA ASP A 26 -5.69 -27.68 15.03
C ASP A 26 -4.78 -26.84 15.95
N ALA A 27 -4.33 -25.69 15.43
CA ALA A 27 -3.54 -24.72 16.18
C ALA A 27 -4.17 -24.40 17.55
N PHE A 28 -3.34 -24.01 18.52
CA PHE A 28 -3.66 -23.92 19.95
C PHE A 28 -3.85 -25.27 20.67
N ARG A 29 -4.50 -26.27 20.04
CA ARG A 29 -4.74 -27.58 20.67
C ARG A 29 -3.47 -28.41 20.91
N ILE A 30 -2.35 -28.01 20.32
CA ILE A 30 -1.03 -28.63 20.49
C ILE A 30 -0.37 -28.19 21.81
N VAL A 31 -0.75 -27.03 22.34
CA VAL A 31 -0.12 -26.46 23.54
C VAL A 31 -0.97 -26.83 24.77
N PRO A 32 -0.45 -27.66 25.69
CA PRO A 32 -1.18 -28.05 26.89
C PRO A 32 -1.31 -26.88 27.87
N VAL A 33 -2.44 -26.83 28.57
CA VAL A 33 -2.64 -25.92 29.70
C VAL A 33 -2.07 -26.57 30.95
N ALA A 34 -1.29 -25.81 31.72
CA ALA A 34 -0.76 -26.26 33.01
C ALA A 34 -1.89 -26.76 33.91
N LYS A 35 -1.71 -27.93 34.54
CA LYS A 35 -2.76 -28.61 35.33
C LYS A 35 -3.41 -27.70 36.37
N ASP A 36 -2.61 -26.86 37.01
CA ASP A 36 -3.04 -25.94 38.07
C ASP A 36 -3.94 -24.79 37.57
N ASN A 37 -4.04 -24.60 36.24
CA ASN A 37 -4.87 -23.58 35.61
C ASN A 37 -6.05 -24.17 34.82
N GLN A 38 -6.18 -25.50 34.75
CA GLN A 38 -7.20 -26.16 33.92
C GLN A 38 -8.60 -25.90 34.47
N ASP A 39 -8.78 -25.88 35.78
CA ASP A 39 -10.04 -25.55 36.46
C ASP A 39 -10.61 -24.19 36.07
N LEU A 40 -9.75 -23.21 35.75
CA LEU A 40 -10.15 -21.88 35.24
C LEU A 40 -10.80 -21.93 33.85
N LEU A 41 -10.64 -23.03 33.13
CA LEU A 41 -11.18 -23.26 31.79
C LEU A 41 -12.30 -24.32 31.78
N ALA A 42 -12.89 -24.60 32.94
CA ALA A 42 -14.00 -25.52 33.04
C ALA A 42 -15.30 -24.92 32.45
N PHE A 43 -16.11 -25.76 31.81
CA PHE A 43 -17.45 -25.40 31.34
C PHE A 43 -18.42 -26.57 31.51
N GLN A 44 -19.72 -26.26 31.53
CA GLN A 44 -20.78 -27.25 31.65
C GLN A 44 -21.50 -27.47 30.33
N TRP A 45 -21.78 -28.73 30.01
CA TRP A 45 -22.58 -29.14 28.85
C TRP A 45 -23.33 -30.43 29.17
N ASN A 46 -24.66 -30.47 28.92
CA ASN A 46 -25.52 -31.63 29.22
C ASN A 46 -25.28 -32.22 30.62
N ASP A 47 -25.39 -31.38 31.65
CA ASP A 47 -25.21 -31.74 33.08
C ASP A 47 -23.84 -32.34 33.43
N SER A 48 -22.87 -32.27 32.51
CA SER A 48 -21.51 -32.76 32.70
C SER A 48 -20.53 -31.59 32.70
N THR A 49 -19.51 -31.67 33.56
CA THR A 49 -18.44 -30.66 33.63
C THR A 49 -17.24 -31.14 32.80
N TYR A 50 -16.81 -30.30 31.88
CA TYR A 50 -15.65 -30.52 31.04
C TYR A 50 -14.58 -29.50 31.35
N VAL A 51 -13.33 -29.87 31.09
CA VAL A 51 -12.18 -29.00 31.32
C VAL A 51 -11.30 -29.01 30.09
N GLU A 52 -10.88 -27.83 29.65
CA GLU A 52 -9.98 -27.69 28.51
C GLU A 52 -8.54 -28.02 28.91
N CYS A 53 -8.00 -29.10 28.34
CA CYS A 53 -6.63 -29.56 28.63
C CYS A 53 -5.56 -28.84 27.79
N CYS A 54 -5.96 -28.19 26.70
CA CYS A 54 -5.08 -27.44 25.79
C CYS A 54 -5.68 -26.05 25.55
N LEU A 55 -4.89 -25.12 25.01
CA LEU A 55 -5.33 -23.75 24.76
C LEU A 55 -6.64 -23.73 23.94
N PRO A 56 -7.76 -23.21 24.50
CA PRO A 56 -9.03 -23.18 23.79
C PRO A 56 -9.13 -21.95 22.88
N PHE A 57 -9.97 -22.07 21.86
CA PHE A 57 -10.34 -20.92 21.03
C PHE A 57 -11.08 -19.87 21.86
N GLY A 58 -10.79 -18.59 21.60
CA GLY A 58 -11.39 -17.46 22.32
C GLY A 58 -10.65 -17.06 23.60
N LEU A 59 -9.68 -17.85 24.07
CA LEU A 59 -8.80 -17.45 25.17
C LEU A 59 -7.88 -16.30 24.72
N ALA A 60 -7.94 -15.17 25.43
CA ALA A 60 -7.19 -13.97 25.07
C ALA A 60 -5.67 -14.19 24.98
N THR A 61 -5.12 -15.08 25.81
CA THR A 61 -3.68 -15.40 25.86
C THR A 61 -3.27 -16.50 24.88
N ALA A 62 -4.20 -17.26 24.30
CA ALA A 62 -3.87 -18.40 23.46
C ALA A 62 -3.02 -18.04 22.22
N PRO A 63 -3.32 -16.96 21.46
CA PRO A 63 -2.48 -16.57 20.32
C PRO A 63 -1.05 -16.25 20.72
N PHE A 64 -0.85 -15.56 21.84
CA PHE A 64 0.49 -15.22 22.35
C PHE A 64 1.28 -16.47 22.73
N LEU A 65 0.67 -17.35 23.54
CA LEU A 65 1.34 -18.57 24.00
C LEU A 65 1.68 -19.52 22.84
N PHE A 66 0.78 -19.64 21.87
CA PHE A 66 1.06 -20.42 20.68
C PHE A 66 2.13 -19.80 19.79
N ASN A 67 2.20 -18.48 19.72
CA ASN A 67 3.26 -17.80 18.98
C ASN A 67 4.66 -18.10 19.57
N LEU A 68 4.80 -18.20 20.89
CA LEU A 68 6.07 -18.62 21.52
C LEU A 68 6.48 -20.04 21.06
N PHE A 69 5.52 -20.95 20.96
CA PHE A 69 5.76 -22.29 20.42
C PHE A 69 6.14 -22.23 18.93
N ALA A 70 5.42 -21.43 18.14
CA ALA A 70 5.70 -21.26 16.71
C ALA A 70 7.08 -20.64 16.45
N GLU A 71 7.52 -19.69 17.28
CA GLU A 71 8.86 -19.10 17.26
C GLU A 71 9.95 -20.14 17.51
N ALA A 72 9.75 -21.04 18.47
CA ALA A 72 10.69 -22.13 18.72
C ALA A 72 10.78 -23.09 17.51
N LEU A 73 9.64 -23.48 16.92
CA LEU A 73 9.63 -24.31 15.72
C LEU A 73 10.29 -23.59 14.53
N HIS A 74 10.01 -22.30 14.35
CA HIS A 74 10.64 -21.46 13.33
C HIS A 74 12.16 -21.48 13.49
N TRP A 75 12.66 -21.27 14.71
CA TRP A 75 14.09 -21.26 14.99
C TRP A 75 14.75 -22.62 14.67
N ILE A 76 14.10 -23.74 15.05
CA ILE A 76 14.57 -25.09 14.72
C ILE A 76 14.67 -25.25 13.20
N LEU A 77 13.60 -24.91 12.46
CA LEU A 77 13.58 -25.02 11.00
C LEU A 77 14.65 -24.13 10.36
N GLN A 78 14.83 -22.90 10.85
CA GLN A 78 15.85 -21.97 10.36
C GLN A 78 17.27 -22.52 10.55
N CYS A 79 17.55 -23.18 11.67
CA CYS A 79 18.85 -23.82 11.92
C CYS A 79 19.10 -25.02 10.99
N LEU A 80 18.05 -25.81 10.71
CA LEU A 80 18.15 -27.02 9.91
C LEU A 80 18.06 -26.77 8.39
N LEU A 81 17.57 -25.60 7.99
CA LEU A 81 17.32 -25.23 6.59
C LEU A 81 17.99 -23.89 6.22
N PRO A 82 19.33 -23.78 6.28
CA PRO A 82 20.05 -22.53 6.00
C PRO A 82 19.92 -22.06 4.53
N ALA A 83 19.45 -22.93 3.63
CA ALA A 83 19.17 -22.57 2.24
C ALA A 83 17.82 -21.83 2.04
N PHE A 84 17.06 -21.60 3.11
CA PHE A 84 15.74 -20.99 3.06
C PHE A 84 15.65 -19.74 3.93
N TYR A 85 14.82 -18.79 3.52
CA TYR A 85 14.23 -17.82 4.43
C TYR A 85 13.00 -18.45 5.08
N ILE A 86 13.07 -18.70 6.39
CA ILE A 86 11.97 -19.26 7.17
C ILE A 86 11.17 -18.11 7.77
N ASN A 87 9.85 -18.27 7.76
CA ASN A 87 8.86 -17.27 8.11
C ASN A 87 7.68 -17.98 8.77
N HIS A 88 7.00 -17.32 9.71
CA HIS A 88 5.77 -17.85 10.28
C HIS A 88 4.81 -16.72 10.65
N TYR A 89 3.52 -17.01 10.54
CA TYR A 89 2.44 -16.19 11.08
C TYR A 89 1.45 -17.11 11.76
N LEU A 90 1.51 -17.18 13.10
CA LEU A 90 0.77 -18.17 13.86
C LEU A 90 0.98 -19.59 13.30
N ASP A 91 -0.03 -20.18 12.70
CA ASP A 91 -0.08 -21.55 12.16
C ASP A 91 0.44 -21.69 10.73
N ASP A 92 0.59 -20.58 10.00
CA ASP A 92 1.13 -20.56 8.64
C ASP A 92 2.67 -20.48 8.69
N PHE A 93 3.36 -21.54 8.26
CA PHE A 93 4.81 -21.57 8.05
C PHE A 93 5.15 -21.37 6.58
N ILE A 94 6.06 -20.44 6.29
CA ILE A 94 6.47 -20.09 4.94
C ILE A 94 7.99 -20.25 4.82
N ALA A 95 8.43 -20.92 3.76
CA ALA A 95 9.84 -21.02 3.40
C ALA A 95 10.04 -20.54 1.96
N ILE A 96 11.06 -19.72 1.76
CA ILE A 96 11.46 -19.23 0.43
C ILE A 96 12.88 -19.74 0.17
N ALA A 97 13.07 -20.49 -0.91
CA ALA A 97 14.39 -20.96 -1.30
C ALA A 97 15.27 -19.76 -1.68
N ARG A 98 16.45 -19.63 -1.07
CA ARG A 98 17.34 -18.47 -1.26
C ARG A 98 17.94 -18.35 -2.66
N SER A 99 17.91 -19.44 -3.44
CA SER A 99 18.37 -19.44 -4.83
C SER A 99 17.45 -20.30 -5.70
N PRO A 100 17.10 -19.85 -6.92
CA PRO A 100 16.41 -20.68 -7.90
C PRO A 100 17.27 -21.84 -8.41
N SER A 101 18.58 -21.82 -8.16
CA SER A 101 19.52 -22.88 -8.55
C SER A 101 19.54 -24.08 -7.59
N VAL A 102 18.78 -24.05 -6.49
CA VAL A 102 18.70 -25.19 -5.57
C VAL A 102 18.03 -26.35 -6.31
N PHE A 103 18.70 -27.50 -6.38
CA PHE A 103 18.13 -28.72 -6.92
C PHE A 103 17.07 -29.28 -5.95
N ASP A 104 15.82 -29.36 -6.40
CA ASP A 104 14.66 -29.81 -5.60
C ASP A 104 14.56 -29.17 -4.19
N PRO A 105 14.29 -27.84 -4.11
CA PRO A 105 14.14 -27.17 -2.83
C PRO A 105 12.94 -27.70 -2.04
N THR A 106 11.86 -28.06 -2.75
CA THR A 106 10.62 -28.59 -2.15
C THR A 106 10.85 -29.91 -1.43
N GLY A 107 11.49 -30.89 -2.07
CA GLY A 107 11.74 -32.20 -1.45
C GLY A 107 12.74 -32.11 -0.30
N THR A 108 13.73 -31.22 -0.38
CA THR A 108 14.67 -30.98 0.73
C THR A 108 13.96 -30.40 1.95
N PHE A 109 13.13 -29.38 1.75
CA PHE A 109 12.34 -28.77 2.80
C PHE A 109 11.40 -29.79 3.46
N ASP A 110 10.63 -30.53 2.65
CA ASP A 110 9.64 -31.49 3.16
C ASP A 110 10.27 -32.61 3.98
N LYS A 111 11.43 -33.12 3.57
CA LYS A 111 12.15 -34.14 4.35
C LYS A 111 12.48 -33.64 5.77
N VAL A 112 13.00 -32.43 5.87
CA VAL A 112 13.36 -31.84 7.18
C VAL A 112 12.11 -31.47 7.96
N TYR A 113 11.15 -30.80 7.34
CA TYR A 113 9.90 -30.38 7.98
C TYR A 113 9.13 -31.58 8.52
N ASN A 114 8.98 -32.64 7.73
CA ASN A 114 8.28 -33.85 8.15
C ASN A 114 9.00 -34.53 9.31
N ARG A 115 10.34 -34.67 9.24
CA ARG A 115 11.13 -35.27 10.33
C ARG A 115 10.99 -34.49 11.64
N VAL A 116 11.05 -33.15 11.58
CA VAL A 116 10.91 -32.29 12.76
C VAL A 116 9.50 -32.40 13.35
N THR A 117 8.47 -32.30 12.50
CA THR A 117 7.08 -32.36 12.96
C THR A 117 6.68 -33.75 13.45
N ASP A 118 7.21 -34.83 12.87
CA ASP A 118 7.03 -36.19 13.39
C ASP A 118 7.70 -36.35 14.76
N TYR A 119 8.92 -35.84 14.93
CA TYR A 119 9.65 -35.91 16.20
C TYR A 119 8.95 -35.10 17.31
N LEU A 120 8.42 -33.93 16.98
CA LEU A 120 7.72 -33.04 17.92
C LEU A 120 6.22 -33.37 18.04
N CYS A 121 5.73 -34.40 17.35
CA CYS A 121 4.32 -34.79 17.29
C CYS A 121 3.38 -33.62 16.88
N ILE A 122 3.82 -32.78 15.95
CA ILE A 122 3.05 -31.64 15.45
C ILE A 122 2.16 -32.10 14.29
N PRO A 123 0.82 -31.97 14.40
CA PRO A 123 -0.09 -32.38 13.35
C PRO A 123 -0.02 -31.41 12.15
N ARG A 124 0.10 -31.97 10.95
CA ARG A 124 0.18 -31.23 9.67
C ARG A 124 -1.18 -31.18 8.99
N ASN A 125 -1.47 -30.09 8.29
CA ASN A 125 -2.69 -29.93 7.50
C ASN A 125 -2.39 -29.94 5.99
N SER A 126 -2.10 -31.12 5.46
CA SER A 126 -1.68 -31.30 4.06
C SER A 126 -2.67 -30.80 3.00
N ARG A 127 -3.94 -30.56 3.37
CA ARG A 127 -4.95 -30.00 2.45
C ARG A 127 -4.75 -28.51 2.16
N LYS A 128 -4.13 -27.79 3.09
CA LYS A 128 -3.86 -26.35 2.96
C LYS A 128 -2.42 -26.04 2.55
N ASP A 129 -1.56 -27.05 2.57
CA ASP A 129 -0.18 -26.92 2.11
C ASP A 129 -0.14 -26.50 0.64
N GLN A 130 0.77 -25.59 0.31
CA GLN A 130 0.98 -25.11 -1.05
C GLN A 130 2.49 -24.99 -1.31
N GLN A 131 2.91 -25.17 -2.56
CA GLN A 131 4.29 -24.96 -2.95
C GLN A 131 4.43 -24.68 -4.44
N GLY A 132 5.50 -24.00 -4.82
CA GLY A 132 5.85 -23.72 -6.21
C GLY A 132 6.29 -22.27 -6.38
N THR A 133 6.17 -21.76 -7.60
CA THR A 133 6.49 -20.36 -7.92
C THR A 133 5.29 -19.42 -7.76
N CYS A 134 4.08 -19.97 -7.57
CA CYS A 134 2.86 -19.20 -7.37
C CYS A 134 2.08 -19.76 -6.17
N VAL A 135 2.07 -19.06 -5.04
CA VAL A 135 1.55 -19.56 -3.76
C VAL A 135 0.72 -18.50 -3.05
N ILE A 136 -0.37 -18.92 -2.40
CA ILE A 136 -1.20 -18.03 -1.58
C ILE A 136 -0.65 -17.97 -0.14
N VAL A 137 -0.03 -16.84 0.21
CA VAL A 137 0.56 -16.56 1.53
C VAL A 137 -0.24 -15.47 2.22
N LEU A 138 -0.72 -15.73 3.45
CA LEU A 138 -1.59 -14.81 4.22
C LEU A 138 -2.79 -14.29 3.40
N GLY A 139 -3.24 -15.12 2.45
CA GLY A 139 -4.34 -14.81 1.57
C GLY A 139 -4.05 -13.80 0.46
N ILE A 140 -2.78 -13.60 0.10
CA ILE A 140 -2.29 -12.90 -1.09
C ILE A 140 -1.56 -13.93 -1.95
N GLN A 141 -1.85 -13.96 -3.26
CA GLN A 141 -1.12 -14.80 -4.20
C GLN A 141 0.20 -14.12 -4.57
N ILE A 142 1.31 -14.80 -4.36
CA ILE A 142 2.65 -14.33 -4.71
C ILE A 142 3.16 -15.18 -5.87
N ASP A 143 3.55 -14.52 -6.95
CA ASP A 143 4.06 -15.10 -8.18
C ASP A 143 5.53 -14.69 -8.34
N SER A 144 6.45 -15.61 -8.06
CA SER A 144 7.88 -15.37 -8.14
C SER A 144 8.43 -15.37 -9.58
N ILE A 145 7.66 -15.86 -10.57
CA ILE A 145 8.07 -15.75 -11.98
C ILE A 145 7.76 -14.34 -12.46
N GLY A 146 6.50 -13.92 -12.32
CA GLY A 146 6.05 -12.57 -12.69
C GLY A 146 6.57 -11.46 -11.76
N MET A 147 7.18 -11.83 -10.63
CA MET A 147 7.57 -10.93 -9.54
C MET A 147 6.41 -10.01 -9.16
N GLU A 148 5.25 -10.61 -8.87
CA GLU A 148 4.00 -9.92 -8.61
C GLU A 148 3.29 -10.50 -7.37
N ALA A 149 2.64 -9.65 -6.58
CA ALA A 149 1.69 -10.05 -5.55
C ALA A 149 0.28 -9.55 -5.89
N ARG A 150 -0.71 -10.43 -5.91
CA ARG A 150 -2.09 -10.12 -6.30
C ARG A 150 -3.12 -10.81 -5.41
N LEU A 151 -4.37 -10.34 -5.44
CA LEU A 151 -5.47 -11.05 -4.79
C LEU A 151 -5.79 -12.34 -5.56
N PRO A 152 -6.04 -13.45 -4.85
CA PRO A 152 -6.64 -14.64 -5.45
C PRO A 152 -8.00 -14.32 -6.07
N PRO A 153 -8.39 -14.97 -7.18
CA PRO A 153 -9.65 -14.70 -7.89
C PRO A 153 -10.90 -14.77 -7.00
N GLU A 154 -10.93 -15.72 -6.06
CA GLU A 154 -12.06 -15.89 -5.13
C GLU A 154 -12.25 -14.68 -4.21
N LYS A 155 -11.14 -14.11 -3.70
CA LYS A 155 -11.19 -12.93 -2.84
C LYS A 155 -11.58 -11.68 -3.62
N LEU A 156 -11.11 -11.58 -4.86
CA LEU A 156 -11.47 -10.49 -5.75
C LEU A 156 -12.98 -10.52 -6.04
N CYS A 157 -13.50 -11.68 -6.43
CA CYS A 157 -14.93 -11.90 -6.64
C CYS A 157 -15.76 -11.52 -5.40
N ARG A 158 -15.34 -12.00 -4.21
CA ARG A 158 -16.03 -11.66 -2.96
C ARG A 158 -16.03 -10.14 -2.70
N ALA A 159 -14.89 -9.47 -2.85
CA ALA A 159 -14.79 -8.03 -2.62
C ALA A 159 -15.66 -7.22 -3.61
N THR A 160 -15.69 -7.62 -4.89
CA THR A 160 -16.56 -7.00 -5.90
C THR A 160 -18.04 -7.20 -5.56
N LEU A 161 -18.44 -8.41 -5.17
CA LEU A 161 -19.82 -8.71 -4.80
C LEU A 161 -20.25 -7.97 -3.53
N ASP A 162 -19.40 -7.91 -2.50
CA ASP A 162 -19.69 -7.20 -1.26
C ASP A 162 -19.83 -5.69 -1.49
N ALA A 163 -18.98 -5.10 -2.35
CA ALA A 163 -19.10 -3.70 -2.76
C ALA A 163 -20.40 -3.44 -3.53
N ALA A 164 -20.76 -4.31 -4.49
CA ALA A 164 -22.00 -4.21 -5.25
C ALA A 164 -23.24 -4.36 -4.35
N ALA A 165 -23.22 -5.30 -3.41
CA ALA A 165 -24.30 -5.48 -2.44
C ALA A 165 -24.47 -4.25 -1.54
N ALA A 166 -23.38 -3.62 -1.13
CA ALA A 166 -23.42 -2.37 -0.38
C ALA A 166 -24.01 -1.21 -1.19
N LEU A 167 -23.66 -1.09 -2.48
CA LEU A 167 -24.20 -0.05 -3.37
C LEU A 167 -25.70 -0.17 -3.61
N ASN A 168 -26.22 -1.41 -3.65
CA ASN A 168 -27.65 -1.70 -3.79
C ASN A 168 -28.45 -1.39 -2.51
N ALA A 169 -27.78 -1.20 -1.37
CA ALA A 169 -28.43 -0.80 -0.13
C ALA A 169 -28.57 0.72 -0.03
N ALA A 170 -29.71 1.19 0.49
CA ALA A 170 -29.88 2.60 0.83
C ALA A 170 -29.10 2.99 2.10
N SER A 171 -28.92 2.04 3.02
CA SER A 171 -28.26 2.24 4.32
C SER A 171 -27.51 1.00 4.78
N LEU A 172 -26.44 1.21 5.54
CA LEU A 172 -25.60 0.17 6.14
C LEU A 172 -25.60 0.29 7.67
N SER A 173 -25.50 -0.85 8.35
CA SER A 173 -25.18 -0.90 9.78
C SER A 173 -23.67 -0.72 10.02
N LEU A 174 -23.29 -0.39 11.25
CA LEU A 174 -21.89 -0.29 11.66
C LEU A 174 -21.15 -1.61 11.36
N LYS A 175 -21.70 -2.74 11.77
CA LYS A 175 -21.11 -4.07 11.57
C LYS A 175 -20.92 -4.43 10.08
N GLN A 176 -21.84 -4.03 9.21
CA GLN A 176 -21.68 -4.23 7.76
C GLN A 176 -20.56 -3.36 7.20
N THR A 177 -20.51 -2.10 7.65
CA THR A 177 -19.46 -1.15 7.27
C THR A 177 -18.09 -1.66 7.71
N GLU A 178 -17.94 -2.07 8.97
CA GLU A 178 -16.69 -2.60 9.53
C GLU A 178 -16.17 -3.82 8.75
N ARG A 179 -17.07 -4.77 8.43
CA ARG A 179 -16.73 -5.96 7.66
C ARG A 179 -16.25 -5.60 6.25
N LEU A 180 -16.99 -4.72 5.56
CA LEU A 180 -16.65 -4.28 4.21
C LEU A 180 -15.35 -3.48 4.19
N THR A 181 -15.22 -2.48 5.06
CA THR A 181 -14.01 -1.66 5.19
C THR A 181 -12.80 -2.53 5.53
N GLY A 182 -12.94 -3.51 6.44
CA GLY A 182 -11.86 -4.45 6.76
C GLY A 182 -11.44 -5.30 5.56
N LEU A 183 -12.39 -5.79 4.76
CA LEU A 183 -12.12 -6.53 3.54
C LEU A 183 -11.40 -5.66 2.49
N LEU A 184 -11.91 -4.46 2.22
CA LEU A 184 -11.32 -3.54 1.24
C LEU A 184 -9.95 -3.01 1.70
N ALA A 185 -9.77 -2.79 3.01
CA ALA A 185 -8.48 -2.46 3.59
C ALA A 185 -7.46 -3.58 3.38
N PHE A 186 -7.86 -4.85 3.55
CA PHE A 186 -7.02 -5.99 3.19
C PHE A 186 -6.69 -5.99 1.69
N CYS A 187 -7.68 -5.76 0.83
CA CYS A 187 -7.49 -5.71 -0.63
C CYS A 187 -6.51 -4.60 -1.06
N SER A 188 -6.54 -3.45 -0.39
CA SER A 188 -5.68 -2.29 -0.66
C SER A 188 -4.18 -2.53 -0.49
N ARG A 189 -3.79 -3.68 0.06
CA ARG A 189 -2.38 -4.10 0.17
C ARG A 189 -1.75 -4.44 -1.18
N VAL A 190 -2.56 -4.90 -2.12
CA VAL A 190 -2.12 -5.32 -3.47
C VAL A 190 -2.99 -4.74 -4.59
N VAL A 191 -4.09 -4.06 -4.26
CA VAL A 191 -4.88 -3.29 -5.22
C VAL A 191 -4.30 -1.87 -5.28
N ARG A 192 -3.65 -1.53 -6.40
CA ARG A 192 -3.10 -0.20 -6.64
C ARG A 192 -4.19 0.86 -6.50
N LEU A 193 -3.87 2.00 -5.91
CA LEU A 193 -4.80 3.10 -5.57
C LEU A 193 -5.89 2.79 -4.54
N GLY A 194 -6.06 1.53 -4.10
CA GLY A 194 -7.14 1.14 -3.18
C GLY A 194 -7.14 1.92 -1.86
N ARG A 195 -5.96 2.23 -1.31
CA ARG A 195 -5.85 2.99 -0.05
C ARG A 195 -6.47 4.38 -0.13
N THR A 196 -6.43 5.02 -1.31
CA THR A 196 -6.99 6.36 -1.52
C THR A 196 -8.52 6.39 -1.32
N ARG A 197 -9.16 5.23 -1.52
CA ARG A 197 -10.62 5.02 -1.53
C ARG A 197 -11.15 4.40 -0.22
N LEU A 198 -10.36 4.40 0.85
CA LEU A 198 -10.78 3.91 2.17
C LEU A 198 -11.22 5.04 3.11
N GLN A 199 -10.80 6.28 2.86
CA GLN A 199 -11.00 7.36 3.81
C GLN A 199 -12.49 7.67 4.03
N SER A 200 -13.30 7.68 2.98
CA SER A 200 -14.75 7.92 3.10
C SER A 200 -15.43 6.84 3.96
N LEU A 201 -15.01 5.58 3.81
CA LEU A 201 -15.51 4.44 4.58
C LEU A 201 -15.15 4.54 6.06
N TYR A 202 -13.91 4.94 6.39
CA TYR A 202 -13.51 5.19 7.78
C TYR A 202 -14.26 6.37 8.39
N THR A 203 -14.42 7.48 7.67
CA THR A 203 -15.22 8.62 8.13
C THR A 203 -16.67 8.21 8.37
N PHE A 204 -17.23 7.39 7.48
CA PHE A 204 -18.59 6.88 7.62
C PHE A 204 -18.74 5.98 8.85
N GLN A 205 -17.78 5.08 9.10
CA GLN A 205 -17.69 4.24 10.30
C GLN A 205 -17.60 5.08 11.59
N ALA A 206 -16.73 6.10 11.61
CA ALA A 206 -16.52 6.95 12.78
C ALA A 206 -17.75 7.77 13.19
N ALA A 207 -18.65 8.04 12.25
CA ALA A 207 -19.84 8.83 12.51
C ALA A 207 -21.05 8.00 13.04
N PHE A 208 -20.89 6.69 13.28
CA PHE A 208 -21.90 5.89 13.99
C PHE A 208 -21.85 6.17 15.50
N PRO A 209 -23.02 6.31 16.17
CA PRO A 209 -23.06 6.44 17.63
C PRO A 209 -22.55 5.17 18.33
N HIS A 210 -21.82 5.33 19.43
CA HIS A 210 -21.34 4.21 20.24
C HIS A 210 -22.50 3.33 20.74
N GLY A 211 -22.34 2.00 20.62
CA GLY A 211 -23.31 1.02 21.12
C GLY A 211 -24.62 0.90 20.31
N SER A 212 -24.73 1.59 19.18
CA SER A 212 -25.96 1.58 18.38
C SER A 212 -25.94 0.51 17.27
N SER A 213 -27.03 -0.25 17.17
CA SER A 213 -27.34 -1.11 16.00
C SER A 213 -27.98 -0.34 14.84
N ALA A 214 -28.00 1.00 14.90
CA ALA A 214 -28.63 1.83 13.89
C ALA A 214 -28.00 1.68 12.51
N ARG A 215 -28.83 1.86 11.49
CA ARG A 215 -28.40 1.96 10.09
C ARG A 215 -28.25 3.42 9.70
N ARG A 216 -27.26 3.72 8.87
CA ARG A 216 -27.02 5.06 8.35
C ARG A 216 -27.07 5.05 6.83
N ARG A 217 -27.68 6.08 6.25
CA ARG A 217 -27.76 6.26 4.81
C ARG A 217 -26.36 6.44 4.25
N ILE A 218 -26.07 5.78 3.13
CA ILE A 218 -24.76 5.87 2.47
C ILE A 218 -24.64 7.26 1.84
N PRO A 219 -23.64 8.08 2.24
CA PRO A 219 -23.41 9.39 1.65
C PRO A 219 -22.77 9.25 0.25
N TYR A 220 -22.77 10.33 -0.53
CA TYR A 220 -22.27 10.32 -1.91
C TYR A 220 -20.81 9.87 -1.99
N GLU A 221 -19.95 10.34 -1.09
CA GLU A 221 -18.52 10.07 -1.09
C GLU A 221 -18.21 8.58 -0.86
N VAL A 222 -19.01 7.91 -0.03
CA VAL A 222 -18.90 6.47 0.19
C VAL A 222 -19.41 5.71 -1.04
N ARG A 223 -20.47 6.20 -1.67
CA ARG A 223 -21.00 5.60 -2.90
C ARG A 223 -19.99 5.67 -4.04
N ASP A 224 -19.37 6.84 -4.26
CA ASP A 224 -18.30 7.04 -5.25
C ASP A 224 -17.11 6.10 -5.02
N ASP A 225 -16.63 6.00 -3.77
CA ASP A 225 -15.52 5.10 -3.45
C ASP A 225 -15.92 3.62 -3.62
N LEU A 226 -17.15 3.23 -3.29
CA LEU A 226 -17.65 1.85 -3.50
C LEU A 226 -17.85 1.51 -4.98
N GLU A 227 -18.30 2.45 -5.80
CA GLU A 227 -18.37 2.30 -7.27
C GLU A 227 -16.99 2.08 -7.85
N TRP A 228 -16.00 2.88 -7.42
CA TRP A 228 -14.61 2.67 -7.79
C TRP A 228 -14.13 1.27 -7.39
N TRP A 229 -14.38 0.82 -6.16
CA TRP A 229 -13.98 -0.52 -5.72
C TRP A 229 -14.61 -1.62 -6.58
N ARG A 230 -15.92 -1.56 -6.84
CA ARG A 230 -16.62 -2.53 -7.69
C ARG A 230 -15.97 -2.63 -9.08
N ASP A 231 -15.69 -1.50 -9.71
CA ASP A 231 -15.27 -1.44 -11.12
C ASP A 231 -13.77 -1.64 -11.29
N SER A 232 -12.96 -1.21 -10.31
CA SER A 232 -11.49 -1.08 -10.43
C SER A 232 -10.73 -2.24 -9.79
N LEU A 233 -11.38 -3.10 -8.99
CA LEU A 233 -10.72 -4.21 -8.29
C LEU A 233 -9.93 -5.12 -9.22
N SER A 234 -10.49 -5.49 -10.37
CA SER A 234 -9.84 -6.34 -11.37
C SER A 234 -8.71 -5.62 -12.12
N LEU A 235 -8.93 -4.36 -12.48
CA LEU A 235 -8.00 -3.52 -13.25
C LEU A 235 -6.72 -3.20 -12.47
N PHE A 236 -6.85 -2.95 -11.17
CA PHE A 236 -5.74 -2.55 -10.31
C PHE A 236 -5.24 -3.67 -9.40
N ASN A 237 -5.72 -4.90 -9.57
CA ASN A 237 -5.21 -6.05 -8.83
C ASN A 237 -3.76 -6.32 -9.23
N GLY A 238 -2.87 -6.39 -8.24
CA GLY A 238 -1.47 -6.72 -8.48
C GLY A 238 -0.53 -5.60 -8.05
N LEU A 239 0.56 -6.00 -7.41
CA LEU A 239 1.70 -5.15 -7.10
C LEU A 239 2.94 -5.83 -7.68
N LEU A 240 3.68 -5.11 -8.52
CA LEU A 240 4.99 -5.57 -8.97
C LEU A 240 5.97 -5.48 -7.80
N LEU A 241 6.61 -6.61 -7.49
CA LEU A 241 7.63 -6.75 -6.44
C LEU A 241 9.00 -6.30 -6.95
N LEU A 242 9.28 -6.57 -8.22
CA LEU A 242 10.40 -5.98 -8.94
C LEU A 242 9.85 -5.15 -10.08
N ASP A 243 10.37 -3.94 -10.18
CA ASP A 243 10.15 -3.11 -11.33
C ASP A 243 11.16 -3.50 -12.43
N PRO A 244 10.73 -4.13 -13.54
CA PRO A 244 11.64 -4.52 -14.61
C PRO A 244 12.09 -3.33 -15.47
N CYS A 245 11.43 -2.17 -15.35
CA CYS A 245 11.67 -1.04 -16.25
C CYS A 245 12.86 -0.21 -15.80
N ARG A 246 13.82 0.02 -16.71
CA ARG A 246 14.78 1.12 -16.55
C ARG A 246 14.06 2.44 -16.83
N ARG A 247 13.30 2.92 -15.84
CA ARG A 247 12.60 4.20 -15.95
C ARG A 247 13.61 5.35 -15.90
N THR A 248 13.44 6.34 -16.77
CA THR A 248 14.15 7.62 -16.65
C THR A 248 13.73 8.28 -15.34
N ILE A 249 14.66 8.94 -14.67
CA ILE A 249 14.39 9.62 -13.40
C ILE A 249 14.15 11.10 -13.68
N THR A 250 13.04 11.63 -13.18
CA THR A 250 12.72 13.05 -13.20
C THR A 250 12.51 13.54 -11.77
N HIS A 251 13.03 14.72 -11.45
CA HIS A 251 12.85 15.36 -10.16
C HIS A 251 11.88 16.53 -10.35
N LEU A 252 10.75 16.50 -9.64
CA LEU A 252 9.77 17.57 -9.59
C LEU A 252 9.86 18.26 -8.24
N TYR A 253 10.00 19.58 -8.25
CA TYR A 253 9.97 20.43 -7.07
C TYR A 253 8.71 21.28 -7.11
N THR A 254 8.06 21.39 -5.96
CA THR A 254 6.82 22.17 -5.83
C THR A 254 6.82 22.95 -4.53
N ASP A 255 6.17 24.11 -4.55
CA ASP A 255 5.90 24.94 -3.39
C ASP A 255 4.57 25.67 -3.56
N ALA A 256 3.85 25.89 -2.46
CA ALA A 256 2.63 26.68 -2.45
C ALA A 256 2.71 27.81 -1.42
N SER A 257 2.55 29.05 -1.90
CA SER A 257 2.49 30.24 -1.05
C SER A 257 1.07 30.81 -0.98
N SER A 258 0.88 31.94 -0.30
CA SER A 258 -0.38 32.68 -0.30
C SER A 258 -0.68 33.37 -1.63
N THR A 259 0.31 33.55 -2.50
CA THR A 259 0.20 34.29 -3.77
C THR A 259 0.08 33.38 -4.99
N GLY A 260 0.64 32.18 -4.93
CA GLY A 260 0.66 31.26 -6.05
C GLY A 260 1.31 29.92 -5.73
N GLN A 261 1.49 29.12 -6.77
CA GLN A 261 2.22 27.85 -6.73
C GLN A 261 3.40 27.93 -7.69
N GLY A 262 4.54 27.44 -7.23
CA GLY A 262 5.77 27.38 -7.99
C GLY A 262 6.15 25.94 -8.20
N LEU A 263 6.51 25.59 -9.43
CA LEU A 263 6.98 24.24 -9.72
C LEU A 263 8.00 24.23 -10.85
N PHE A 264 8.93 23.29 -10.77
CA PHE A 264 9.90 23.04 -11.84
C PHE A 264 10.36 21.59 -11.82
N PHE A 265 10.89 21.11 -12.96
CA PHE A 265 11.44 19.76 -13.04
C PHE A 265 12.71 19.67 -13.89
N PHE A 266 13.49 18.62 -13.63
CA PHE A 266 14.62 18.20 -14.49
C PHE A 266 14.77 16.69 -14.50
N SER A 267 15.39 16.14 -15.54
CA SER A 267 15.71 14.72 -15.61
C SER A 267 17.15 14.45 -15.18
N SER A 268 17.35 13.32 -14.49
CA SER A 268 18.64 12.89 -13.96
C SER A 268 18.81 11.37 -14.14
N LYS A 269 20.03 10.87 -13.86
CA LYS A 269 20.37 9.45 -13.80
C LYS A 269 20.25 8.85 -12.39
N SER A 270 20.01 9.66 -11.36
CA SER A 270 20.07 9.24 -9.95
C SER A 270 18.93 9.86 -9.15
N THR A 271 18.25 9.06 -8.32
CA THR A 271 17.19 9.55 -7.43
C THR A 271 17.71 10.42 -6.29
N LEU A 272 19.03 10.45 -6.08
CA LEU A 272 19.71 11.24 -5.04
C LEU A 272 20.19 12.61 -5.54
N ASP A 273 19.98 12.93 -6.81
CA ASP A 273 20.43 14.20 -7.37
C ASP A 273 19.57 15.38 -6.88
N CYS A 274 20.23 16.52 -6.74
CA CYS A 274 19.60 17.77 -6.34
C CYS A 274 19.61 18.79 -7.48
N TRP A 275 18.65 19.72 -7.44
CA TRP A 275 18.51 20.75 -8.47
C TRP A 275 19.72 21.70 -8.52
N LEU A 276 20.43 21.91 -7.42
CA LEU A 276 21.61 22.77 -7.35
C LEU A 276 22.73 22.30 -8.30
N ALA A 277 22.93 20.99 -8.42
CA ALA A 277 23.91 20.42 -9.35
C ALA A 277 23.44 20.48 -10.83
N HIS A 278 22.16 20.73 -11.06
CA HIS A 278 21.50 20.72 -12.37
C HIS A 278 20.94 22.08 -12.77
N CYS A 279 21.28 23.16 -12.05
CA CYS A 279 20.69 24.48 -12.24
C CYS A 279 20.91 25.00 -13.68
N HIS A 280 22.08 24.74 -14.26
CA HIS A 280 22.42 25.12 -15.63
C HIS A 280 21.63 24.34 -16.70
N GLN A 281 21.04 23.19 -16.35
CA GLN A 281 20.25 22.35 -17.25
C GLN A 281 18.75 22.66 -17.14
N LEU A 282 18.34 23.48 -16.17
CA LEU A 282 16.94 23.88 -16.00
C LEU A 282 16.52 24.82 -17.12
N HIS A 283 15.52 24.42 -17.90
CA HIS A 283 14.95 25.24 -18.95
C HIS A 283 13.66 25.93 -18.47
N PRO A 284 13.37 27.19 -18.85
CA PRO A 284 12.14 27.89 -18.46
C PRO A 284 10.86 27.12 -18.81
N SER A 285 10.85 26.35 -19.90
CA SER A 285 9.71 25.52 -20.30
C SER A 285 9.38 24.38 -19.32
N ASN A 286 10.32 24.06 -18.42
CA ASN A 286 10.17 23.02 -17.41
C ASN A 286 9.78 23.60 -16.05
N ALA A 287 9.44 24.89 -16.01
CA ALA A 287 9.02 25.61 -14.82
C ALA A 287 7.71 26.34 -15.07
N ALA A 288 6.95 26.55 -14.00
CA ALA A 288 5.71 27.30 -14.05
C ALA A 288 5.48 28.05 -12.73
N THR A 289 4.99 29.27 -12.87
CA THR A 289 4.35 30.04 -11.80
C THR A 289 2.86 30.08 -12.08
N LEU A 290 2.05 29.66 -11.11
CA LEU A 290 0.60 29.59 -11.21
C LEU A 290 -0.04 30.52 -10.18
N ALA A 291 -0.94 31.39 -10.63
CA ALA A 291 -1.74 32.22 -9.72
C ALA A 291 -2.72 31.35 -8.91
N LEU A 292 -2.91 31.65 -7.62
CA LEU A 292 -3.94 31.01 -6.80
C LEU A 292 -5.35 31.39 -7.28
N ALA A 293 -6.28 30.42 -7.34
CA ALA A 293 -7.68 30.73 -7.50
C ALA A 293 -8.18 31.48 -6.25
N GLN A 294 -8.95 32.55 -6.43
CA GLN A 294 -9.42 33.47 -5.38
C GLN A 294 -10.39 32.86 -4.34
N ASP A 295 -10.37 31.54 -4.12
CA ASP A 295 -11.09 30.93 -3.01
C ASP A 295 -10.23 31.00 -1.74
N ALA A 296 -10.41 32.12 -1.02
CA ALA A 296 -9.66 32.58 0.14
C ALA A 296 -9.69 31.67 1.39
N HIS A 297 -10.07 30.40 1.29
CA HIS A 297 -10.24 29.49 2.43
C HIS A 297 -9.68 28.08 2.20
N ALA A 298 -8.93 27.83 1.12
CA ALA A 298 -8.24 26.55 0.97
C ALA A 298 -7.11 26.42 2.02
N HIS A 299 -7.19 25.39 2.87
CA HIS A 299 -6.12 25.04 3.80
C HIS A 299 -4.77 24.97 3.06
N ILE A 300 -3.71 25.54 3.63
CA ILE A 300 -2.36 25.54 3.03
C ILE A 300 -1.92 24.13 2.58
N ASN A 301 -2.23 23.11 3.39
CA ASN A 301 -1.97 21.71 3.08
C ASN A 301 -2.64 21.23 1.79
N THR A 302 -3.82 21.76 1.44
CA THR A 302 -4.50 21.45 0.18
C THR A 302 -3.77 22.09 -0.98
N ASN A 303 -3.30 23.33 -0.82
CA ASN A 303 -2.57 24.05 -1.86
C ASN A 303 -1.21 23.38 -2.17
N GLU A 304 -0.55 22.82 -1.16
CA GLU A 304 0.69 22.05 -1.31
C GLU A 304 0.49 20.79 -2.16
N VAL A 305 -0.53 19.99 -1.85
CA VAL A 305 -0.85 18.79 -2.63
C VAL A 305 -1.37 19.17 -4.03
N ASP A 306 -2.14 20.26 -4.13
CA ASP A 306 -2.61 20.80 -5.39
C ASP A 306 -1.44 21.28 -6.27
N ALA A 307 -0.39 21.88 -5.70
CA ALA A 307 0.79 22.30 -6.47
C ALA A 307 1.42 21.11 -7.22
N ILE A 308 1.50 19.95 -6.56
CA ILE A 308 1.95 18.70 -7.18
C ILE A 308 0.99 18.24 -8.27
N LEU A 309 -0.32 18.29 -8.02
CA LEU A 309 -1.33 17.97 -9.04
C LEU A 309 -1.17 18.88 -10.27
N GLN A 310 -1.00 20.19 -10.09
CA GLN A 310 -0.78 21.13 -11.19
C GLN A 310 0.48 20.78 -11.99
N GLY A 311 1.55 20.37 -11.31
CA GLY A 311 2.75 19.85 -11.98
C GLY A 311 2.45 18.66 -12.88
N PHE A 312 1.62 17.72 -12.43
CA PHE A 312 1.14 16.61 -13.25
C PHE A 312 0.28 17.07 -14.42
N LEU A 313 -0.67 17.98 -14.19
CA LEU A 313 -1.54 18.48 -15.25
C LEU A 313 -0.77 19.17 -16.37
N LEU A 314 0.25 19.94 -16.02
CA LEU A 314 1.06 20.68 -16.98
C LEU A 314 2.08 19.78 -17.68
N PHE A 315 2.77 18.92 -16.94
CA PHE A 315 4.03 18.35 -17.43
C PHE A 315 4.10 16.83 -17.47
N SER A 316 3.10 16.10 -16.94
CA SER A 316 3.17 14.62 -16.88
C SER A 316 3.27 13.92 -18.24
N HIS A 317 2.90 14.58 -19.33
CA HIS A 317 3.10 14.07 -20.69
C HIS A 317 4.59 13.97 -21.08
N HIS A 318 5.48 14.74 -20.44
CA HIS A 318 6.93 14.64 -20.60
C HIS A 318 7.55 13.49 -19.79
N TRP A 319 6.81 12.89 -18.85
CA TRP A 319 7.34 11.93 -17.88
C TRP A 319 6.63 10.58 -17.96
N LEU A 320 6.06 10.23 -19.13
CA LEU A 320 5.43 8.94 -19.34
C LEU A 320 6.41 7.81 -19.03
N HIS A 321 6.01 6.86 -18.18
CA HIS A 321 6.87 5.75 -17.74
C HIS A 321 8.12 6.16 -16.92
N HIS A 322 8.20 7.39 -16.40
CA HIS A 322 9.33 7.82 -15.57
C HIS A 322 9.17 7.42 -14.11
N THR A 323 10.30 7.35 -13.39
CA THR A 323 10.31 7.48 -11.94
C THR A 323 10.38 8.96 -11.59
N LEU A 324 9.33 9.47 -10.95
CA LEU A 324 9.22 10.86 -10.55
C LEU A 324 9.54 11.02 -9.06
N VAL A 325 10.67 11.64 -8.77
CA VAL A 325 11.05 12.04 -7.41
C VAL A 325 10.38 13.38 -7.10
N ILE A 326 9.42 13.39 -6.17
CA ILE A 326 8.66 14.59 -5.81
C ILE A 326 9.26 15.19 -4.55
N HIS A 327 9.85 16.37 -4.68
CA HIS A 327 10.43 17.16 -3.61
C HIS A 327 9.41 18.16 -3.09
N THR A 328 9.11 18.07 -1.81
CA THR A 328 8.18 18.97 -1.11
C THR A 328 8.67 19.18 0.32
N ASP A 329 8.50 20.39 0.83
CA ASP A 329 8.75 20.73 2.22
C ASP A 329 7.50 20.56 3.10
N SER A 330 6.33 20.36 2.49
CA SER A 330 5.09 20.02 3.16
C SER A 330 5.09 18.59 3.70
N SER A 331 5.14 18.48 5.03
CA SER A 331 4.98 17.19 5.73
C SER A 331 3.67 16.49 5.39
N THR A 332 2.60 17.25 5.11
CA THR A 332 1.29 16.72 4.70
C THR A 332 1.37 16.09 3.32
N ALA A 333 1.95 16.80 2.34
CA ALA A 333 2.09 16.27 0.99
C ALA A 333 2.98 15.02 0.96
N HIS A 334 4.15 15.08 1.62
CA HIS A 334 5.06 13.93 1.74
C HIS A 334 4.37 12.71 2.39
N THR A 335 3.64 12.93 3.48
CA THR A 335 2.88 11.85 4.15
C THR A 335 1.79 11.28 3.26
N GLY A 336 1.08 12.13 2.53
CA GLY A 336 0.02 11.73 1.59
C GLY A 336 0.54 10.87 0.45
N LEU A 337 1.66 11.26 -0.16
CA LEU A 337 2.33 10.49 -1.21
C LEU A 337 2.81 9.13 -0.70
N LYS A 338 3.39 9.08 0.51
CA LYS A 338 3.90 7.84 1.11
C LYS A 338 2.80 6.87 1.53
N LYS A 339 1.71 7.37 2.13
CA LYS A 339 0.60 6.54 2.62
C LYS A 339 -0.41 6.21 1.53
N GLY A 340 -0.53 7.05 0.51
CA GLY A 340 -1.55 6.97 -0.53
C GLY A 340 -2.93 7.43 -0.07
N PHE A 341 -3.06 8.19 1.03
CA PHE A 341 -4.29 8.87 1.43
C PHE A 341 -3.99 9.98 2.44
N LEU A 342 -4.91 10.94 2.56
CA LEU A 342 -4.91 12.00 3.56
C LEU A 342 -6.29 12.15 4.22
N HIS A 343 -6.31 12.77 5.39
CA HIS A 343 -7.55 13.20 6.04
C HIS A 343 -7.93 14.61 5.57
N GLY A 344 -9.22 14.86 5.37
CA GLY A 344 -9.75 16.18 5.04
C GLY A 344 -9.59 16.60 3.57
N PRO A 345 -9.70 17.91 3.28
CA PRO A 345 -9.68 18.46 1.92
C PRO A 345 -8.47 18.10 1.05
N PRO A 346 -7.23 17.96 1.59
CA PRO A 346 -6.06 17.60 0.78
C PRO A 346 -6.13 16.23 0.10
N ASN A 347 -7.04 15.35 0.51
CA ASN A 347 -7.18 14.02 -0.10
C ASN A 347 -7.75 14.09 -1.53
N ALA A 348 -8.52 15.12 -1.85
CA ALA A 348 -9.11 15.28 -3.18
C ALA A 348 -8.03 15.48 -4.28
N PRO A 349 -7.11 16.47 -4.18
CA PRO A 349 -6.02 16.59 -5.15
C PRO A 349 -5.08 15.37 -5.13
N LEU A 350 -4.85 14.74 -3.97
CA LEU A 350 -4.05 13.52 -3.89
C LEU A 350 -4.66 12.35 -4.68
N LYS A 351 -5.98 12.14 -4.59
CA LYS A 351 -6.70 11.12 -5.39
C LYS A 351 -6.47 11.36 -6.89
N SER A 352 -6.67 12.59 -7.35
CA SER A 352 -6.45 12.99 -8.75
C SER A 352 -5.03 12.73 -9.21
N LEU A 353 -4.06 13.16 -8.40
CA LEU A 353 -2.64 12.99 -8.65
C LEU A 353 -2.27 11.51 -8.83
N LEU A 354 -2.70 10.65 -7.91
CA LEU A 354 -2.36 9.23 -7.95
C LEU A 354 -3.05 8.50 -9.11
N ILE A 355 -4.27 8.88 -9.47
CA ILE A 355 -4.95 8.37 -10.67
C ILE A 355 -4.18 8.76 -11.93
N LEU A 356 -3.76 10.02 -12.06
CA LEU A 356 -2.98 10.48 -13.21
C LEU A 356 -1.61 9.80 -13.30
N ALA A 357 -0.97 9.56 -12.16
CA ALA A 357 0.30 8.83 -12.10
C ALA A 357 0.13 7.38 -12.58
N ALA A 358 -0.91 6.69 -12.10
CA ALA A 358 -1.20 5.33 -12.53
C ALA A 358 -1.55 5.25 -14.02
N ALA A 359 -2.35 6.19 -14.53
CA ALA A 359 -2.74 6.25 -15.93
C ALA A 359 -1.55 6.47 -16.89
N ARG A 360 -0.48 7.12 -16.41
CA ARG A 360 0.74 7.41 -17.18
C ARG A 360 1.93 6.52 -16.83
N ASP A 361 1.69 5.47 -16.03
CA ASP A 361 2.73 4.56 -15.54
C ASP A 361 3.92 5.28 -14.88
N ILE A 362 3.61 6.35 -14.13
CA ILE A 362 4.60 7.13 -13.39
C ILE A 362 4.79 6.52 -12.00
N HIS A 363 6.02 6.11 -11.71
CA HIS A 363 6.39 5.64 -10.39
C HIS A 363 6.78 6.82 -9.50
N ILE A 364 5.99 7.11 -8.46
CA ILE A 364 6.24 8.25 -7.56
C ILE A 364 7.17 7.84 -6.41
N VAL A 365 8.21 8.63 -6.21
CA VAL A 365 9.12 8.53 -5.06
C VAL A 365 9.05 9.85 -4.28
N PRO A 366 8.36 9.90 -3.12
CA PRO A 366 8.31 11.12 -2.32
C PRO A 366 9.67 11.37 -1.64
N HIS A 367 10.11 12.62 -1.67
CA HIS A 367 11.31 13.11 -0.98
C HIS A 367 10.95 14.34 -0.14
N TRP A 368 11.22 14.27 1.17
CA TRP A 368 11.05 15.41 2.05
C TRP A 368 12.27 16.32 1.98
N LEU A 369 12.03 17.61 1.78
CA LEU A 369 13.07 18.62 1.68
C LEU A 369 12.92 19.66 2.80
N PRO A 370 13.99 20.09 3.47
CA PRO A 370 13.92 21.25 4.36
C PRO A 370 13.52 22.51 3.58
N SER A 371 12.61 23.35 4.11
CA SER A 371 12.14 24.56 3.41
C SER A 371 13.26 25.49 2.94
N GLY A 372 14.39 25.56 3.68
CA GLY A 372 15.56 26.36 3.29
C GLY A 372 16.26 25.91 2.00
N GLU A 373 16.00 24.69 1.54
CA GLU A 373 16.57 24.12 0.31
C GLU A 373 15.61 24.25 -0.89
N ASN A 374 14.33 24.56 -0.66
CA ASN A 374 13.29 24.66 -1.69
C ASN A 374 13.25 26.04 -2.38
N LYS A 375 14.40 26.73 -2.45
CA LYS A 375 14.49 28.17 -2.77
C LYS A 375 13.88 28.54 -4.11
N LEU A 376 14.13 27.74 -5.16
CA LEU A 376 13.63 28.04 -6.49
C LEU A 376 12.11 27.85 -6.59
N ALA A 377 11.56 26.82 -5.95
CA ALA A 377 10.12 26.60 -5.95
C ALA A 377 9.39 27.68 -5.12
N ASP A 378 9.93 28.08 -3.96
CA ASP A 378 9.40 29.20 -3.15
C ASP A 378 9.47 30.53 -3.90
N ALA A 379 10.59 30.82 -4.58
CA ALA A 379 10.70 32.02 -5.42
C ALA A 379 9.67 32.02 -6.57
N LEU A 380 9.46 30.87 -7.22
CA LEU A 380 8.44 30.69 -8.25
C LEU A 380 7.01 30.87 -7.69
N SER A 381 6.71 30.30 -6.53
CA SER A 381 5.37 30.36 -5.92
C SER A 381 4.99 31.78 -5.49
N ARG A 382 5.99 32.59 -5.13
CA ARG A 382 5.84 34.02 -4.79
C ARG A 382 5.96 34.95 -5.99
N ASN A 383 6.30 34.41 -7.16
CA ASN A 383 6.64 35.19 -8.35
C ASN A 383 7.75 36.24 -8.08
N ASN A 384 8.74 35.89 -7.27
CA ASN A 384 9.85 36.79 -6.95
C ASN A 384 10.90 36.75 -8.07
N LEU A 385 10.75 37.67 -9.04
CA LEU A 385 11.60 37.74 -10.21
C LEU A 385 13.09 37.99 -9.87
N GLU A 386 13.38 38.70 -8.77
CA GLU A 386 14.76 38.98 -8.35
C GLU A 386 15.47 37.70 -7.88
N ASP A 387 14.82 36.92 -7.01
CA ASP A 387 15.36 35.64 -6.54
C ASP A 387 15.48 34.63 -7.68
N ILE A 388 14.49 34.59 -8.58
CA ILE A 388 14.53 33.72 -9.77
C ILE A 388 15.72 34.09 -10.66
N ALA A 389 15.93 35.39 -10.94
CA ALA A 389 17.05 35.85 -11.77
C ALA A 389 18.41 35.60 -11.10
N ASN A 390 18.49 35.71 -9.78
CA ASN A 390 19.71 35.40 -9.02
C ASN A 390 20.05 33.89 -9.04
N ILE A 391 19.03 33.02 -9.02
CA ILE A 391 19.20 31.57 -9.02
C ILE A 391 19.42 31.03 -10.43
N CYS A 392 18.63 31.48 -11.40
CA CYS A 392 18.61 31.03 -12.80
C CYS A 392 18.72 32.25 -13.74
N PRO A 393 19.90 32.87 -13.89
CA PRO A 393 20.07 34.09 -14.69
C PRO A 393 19.80 33.89 -16.19
N HIS A 394 19.78 32.65 -16.66
CA HIS A 394 19.45 32.27 -18.04
C HIS A 394 17.94 32.23 -18.32
N TRP A 395 17.08 32.41 -17.32
CA TRP A 395 15.64 32.45 -17.49
C TRP A 395 15.19 33.86 -17.87
N GLN A 396 14.79 34.06 -19.13
CA GLN A 396 14.20 35.29 -19.62
C GLN A 396 12.69 35.07 -19.83
N ASP A 397 11.87 36.01 -19.35
CA ASP A 397 10.41 36.05 -19.54
C ASP A 397 9.61 34.82 -19.05
N LEU A 398 9.65 34.56 -17.74
CA LEU A 398 8.79 33.54 -17.13
C LEU A 398 7.33 34.05 -17.06
N SER A 399 6.48 33.54 -17.94
CA SER A 399 5.06 33.89 -17.94
C SER A 399 4.31 33.18 -16.81
N VAL A 400 3.54 33.93 -16.02
CA VAL A 400 2.56 33.35 -15.10
C VAL A 400 1.48 32.64 -15.91
N LEU A 401 1.35 31.33 -15.72
CA LEU A 401 0.37 30.52 -16.43
C LEU A 401 -0.97 30.56 -15.69
N ASN A 402 -2.05 30.55 -16.47
CA ASN A 402 -3.38 30.29 -15.92
C ASN A 402 -3.49 28.82 -15.51
N ARG A 403 -4.14 28.56 -14.38
CA ARG A 403 -4.40 27.19 -13.93
C ARG A 403 -5.18 26.42 -14.99
N PRO A 404 -4.75 25.20 -15.38
CA PRO A 404 -5.55 24.33 -16.21
C PRO A 404 -6.89 24.03 -15.52
N ARG A 405 -7.99 24.53 -16.11
CA ARG A 405 -9.36 24.25 -15.66
C ARG A 405 -9.83 22.98 -16.35
N GLY A 406 -9.37 21.82 -15.87
CA GLY A 406 -9.86 20.53 -16.32
C GLY A 406 -10.39 19.74 -15.14
N SER A 407 -11.63 19.26 -15.24
CA SER A 407 -12.10 18.25 -14.29
C SER A 407 -11.29 16.96 -14.50
N LEU A 408 -11.05 16.21 -13.44
CA LEU A 408 -10.44 14.87 -13.50
C LEU A 408 -11.10 13.98 -14.58
N HIS A 409 -12.40 14.19 -14.82
CA HIS A 409 -13.21 13.49 -15.81
C HIS A 409 -12.84 13.85 -17.27
N GLU A 410 -12.52 15.11 -17.57
CA GLU A 410 -12.02 15.56 -18.89
C GLU A 410 -10.61 15.02 -19.16
N LEU A 411 -9.79 14.91 -18.11
CA LEU A 411 -8.44 14.34 -18.21
C LEU A 411 -8.46 12.83 -18.42
N LEU A 412 -9.35 12.10 -17.73
CA LEU A 412 -9.52 10.66 -17.93
C LEU A 412 -10.12 10.31 -19.30
N SER A 413 -10.99 11.15 -19.85
CA SER A 413 -11.54 10.94 -21.20
C SER A 413 -10.50 11.20 -22.31
N SER A 414 -9.50 12.06 -22.07
CA SER A 414 -8.35 12.19 -22.97
C SER A 414 -7.41 10.97 -22.96
N ILE A 415 -7.36 10.21 -21.86
CA ILE A 415 -6.53 9.00 -21.70
C ILE A 415 -7.11 7.80 -22.48
N GLN A 416 -8.42 7.76 -22.76
CA GLN A 416 -9.02 6.71 -23.60
C GLN A 416 -8.88 6.95 -25.11
N ALA A 417 -8.41 8.14 -25.51
CA ALA A 417 -8.28 8.55 -26.90
C ALA A 417 -6.84 8.43 -27.46
N THR A 418 -5.90 7.96 -26.64
CA THR A 418 -4.49 7.69 -26.98
C THR A 418 -4.12 6.31 -26.50
#